data_AF-A0A6M4JA69-F1
#
_entry.id   AF-A0A6M4JA69-F1
#
_cell.length_a   1.000
_cell.length_b   1.000
_cell.length_c   1.000
_cell.angle_alpha   90.00
_cell.angle_beta   90.00
_cell.angle_gamma   90.00
#
_symmetry.space_group_name_H-M   'P 1'
#
loop_
_entity.id
_entity.type
_entity.pdbx_description
1 polymer ?
#
loop_
_entity_poly.entity_id
_entity_poly.type
_entity_poly.pdbx_seq_one_letter_code
_entity_poly.pdbx_strand_id
1 'polypeptide(L)'
;MKNNIQTNWQNLSYQEKIEYYDEVLQTTLKTEANLNKNSYTPIYPEVIKKLAKPHPKNLLEVRKDKNKSFVRNTVDLWKNWINKTQKLFTFKKNSNLFDFQKYIDNSTEDVILGNKFKVAAEINDIYLTFKNPANPKEKNLVLRGPSIKIYEGKIHAIIGESGSGKSVITSLLYGLTGNNAIIESGSVKLYGLEVHNFNLYNWEKSKLRGRIVSAVFQNPMSILDPTMKVGRQITEGMLINKIVKTKKEAVSEAIKYLEMAKISNPKKVMNLYPHELSGGMIQRIAIAAIVSLKPKILVMDEPTTALDPTVQALVLDIIRELQETFNIAIAFITHDLGIVASIAEFINIMYAGQIIESGTCEEVLMHPQHPYTWGLISSMPDYNNDERLNVIKGAVPSSLNEIKGDAFAIRNDYALGKDLEEESDFYYISPTHYVKSSLLDKNAPHYLPPKIIQNLWKRYFNRLHYLHEDIFVNQSDYQNDLEKMHKYNLEVTNLINSEVQNGQD
;
A
#
# COMPACT_ATOMS: atom_id res chain seq x y z
N MET A 1 -26.82 24.67 3.79
CA MET A 1 -27.23 23.27 4.03
C MET A 1 -26.16 22.44 4.75
N LYS A 2 -24.89 22.41 4.31
CA LYS A 2 -23.79 21.63 4.93
C LYS A 2 -23.66 21.73 6.48
N ASN A 3 -23.69 22.93 7.06
CA ASN A 3 -23.52 23.10 8.52
C ASN A 3 -24.74 22.72 9.38
N ASN A 4 -25.94 22.59 8.79
CA ASN A 4 -27.17 22.19 9.50
C ASN A 4 -27.45 20.67 9.42
N ILE A 5 -26.79 19.97 8.49
CA ILE A 5 -27.01 18.54 8.21
C ILE A 5 -26.08 17.67 9.06
N GLN A 6 -24.83 18.09 9.30
CA GLN A 6 -23.90 17.39 10.21
C GLN A 6 -24.40 17.32 11.66
N THR A 7 -25.08 18.37 12.13
CA THR A 7 -25.63 18.45 13.49
C THR A 7 -26.94 17.67 13.67
N ASN A 8 -27.60 17.23 12.58
CA ASN A 8 -28.92 16.58 12.62
C ASN A 8 -28.99 15.28 11.79
N TRP A 9 -27.82 14.67 11.53
CA TRP A 9 -27.64 13.50 10.66
C TRP A 9 -28.57 12.32 10.95
N GLN A 10 -28.90 12.09 12.23
CA GLN A 10 -29.77 11.00 12.65
C GLN A 10 -31.24 11.19 12.22
N ASN A 11 -31.66 12.43 11.98
CA ASN A 11 -33.06 12.79 11.70
C ASN A 11 -33.37 12.98 10.20
N LEU A 12 -32.37 12.85 9.32
CA LEU A 12 -32.57 12.95 7.88
C LEU A 12 -33.23 11.68 7.32
N SER A 13 -34.11 11.88 6.34
CA SER A 13 -34.72 10.80 5.57
C SER A 13 -33.67 10.08 4.70
N TYR A 14 -34.02 8.87 4.24
CA TYR A 14 -33.15 8.07 3.39
C TYR A 14 -32.79 8.77 2.07
N GLN A 15 -33.75 9.47 1.47
CA GLN A 15 -33.56 10.24 0.24
C GLN A 15 -32.57 11.40 0.46
N GLU A 16 -32.70 12.15 1.56
CA GLU A 16 -31.83 13.29 1.89
C GLU A 16 -30.39 12.86 2.20
N LYS A 17 -30.21 11.65 2.76
CA LYS A 17 -28.87 11.08 3.01
C LYS A 17 -28.20 10.64 1.70
N ILE A 18 -28.97 10.06 0.77
CA ILE A 18 -28.48 9.72 -0.57
C ILE A 18 -28.10 11.00 -1.31
N GLU A 19 -28.98 12.01 -1.33
CA GLU A 19 -28.69 13.30 -1.95
C GLU A 19 -27.45 13.97 -1.33
N TYR A 20 -27.29 13.91 -0.01
CA TYR A 20 -26.06 14.40 0.63
C TYR A 20 -24.82 13.61 0.20
N TYR A 21 -24.88 12.28 0.11
CA TYR A 21 -23.73 11.48 -0.29
C TYR A 21 -23.43 11.60 -1.78
N ASP A 22 -24.44 11.71 -2.63
CA ASP A 22 -24.28 12.00 -4.06
C ASP A 22 -23.73 13.43 -4.26
N GLU A 23 -24.19 14.40 -3.47
CA GLU A 23 -23.65 15.76 -3.45
C GLU A 23 -22.23 15.77 -2.85
N VAL A 24 -21.90 14.93 -1.88
CA VAL A 24 -20.55 14.74 -1.33
C VAL A 24 -19.64 14.04 -2.34
N LEU A 25 -20.12 13.05 -3.09
CA LEU A 25 -19.41 12.37 -4.17
C LEU A 25 -19.16 13.32 -5.35
N GLN A 26 -20.14 14.15 -5.70
CA GLN A 26 -19.98 15.21 -6.69
C GLN A 26 -19.12 16.38 -6.19
N THR A 27 -19.11 16.66 -4.88
CA THR A 27 -18.22 17.69 -4.29
C THR A 27 -16.86 17.14 -3.87
N THR A 28 -16.64 15.81 -3.84
CA THR A 28 -15.31 15.18 -3.68
C THR A 28 -14.53 15.17 -4.99
N LEU A 29 -15.18 15.45 -6.12
CA LEU A 29 -14.56 16.27 -7.16
C LEU A 29 -14.43 17.70 -6.61
N LYS A 30 -13.49 17.88 -5.66
CA LYS A 30 -13.26 19.08 -4.83
C LYS A 30 -13.73 20.36 -5.55
N THR A 31 -14.73 21.02 -4.97
CA THR A 31 -15.03 22.43 -5.27
C THR A 31 -13.74 23.23 -5.09
N GLU A 32 -13.46 24.17 -6.01
CA GLU A 32 -12.19 24.93 -6.06
C GLU A 32 -11.81 25.56 -4.70
N ALA A 33 -12.81 25.88 -3.86
CA ALA A 33 -12.65 26.46 -2.53
C ALA A 33 -12.02 25.53 -1.45
N ASN A 34 -11.94 24.22 -1.66
CA ASN A 34 -11.42 23.24 -0.69
C ASN A 34 -10.25 22.39 -1.22
N LEU A 35 -9.56 22.87 -2.26
CA LEU A 35 -8.38 22.19 -2.79
C LEU A 35 -7.21 22.30 -1.79
N ASN A 36 -6.77 21.18 -1.25
CA ASN A 36 -5.57 21.12 -0.42
C ASN A 36 -4.34 21.30 -1.31
N LYS A 37 -3.56 22.37 -1.10
CA LYS A 37 -2.33 22.63 -1.86
C LYS A 37 -1.34 21.46 -1.79
N ASN A 38 -1.33 20.73 -0.67
CA ASN A 38 -0.47 19.56 -0.45
C ASN A 38 -0.98 18.28 -1.12
N SER A 39 -2.03 18.36 -1.94
CA SER A 39 -2.51 17.23 -2.75
C SER A 39 -1.96 17.23 -4.19
N TYR A 40 -1.45 18.38 -4.64
CA TYR A 40 -0.96 18.55 -6.01
C TYR A 40 0.51 18.95 -5.98
N THR A 41 1.37 18.15 -6.59
CA THR A 41 2.81 18.48 -6.70
C THR A 41 3.09 19.13 -8.04
N PRO A 42 3.90 20.20 -8.09
CA PRO A 42 4.47 20.69 -9.34
C PRO A 42 5.16 19.54 -10.11
N ILE A 43 5.05 19.56 -11.43
CA ILE A 43 5.60 18.51 -12.30
C ILE A 43 7.05 18.81 -12.66
N TYR A 44 7.79 17.79 -13.06
CA TYR A 44 9.11 18.01 -13.61
C TYR A 44 9.03 18.62 -15.02
N PRO A 45 9.98 19.51 -15.40
CA PRO A 45 10.07 20.04 -16.76
C PRO A 45 10.22 18.94 -17.82
N GLU A 46 11.01 17.91 -17.50
CA GLU A 46 11.08 16.67 -18.28
C GLU A 46 10.98 15.47 -17.34
N VAL A 47 10.33 14.40 -17.81
CA VAL A 47 10.22 13.15 -17.06
C VAL A 47 11.60 12.57 -16.74
N ILE A 48 11.78 12.14 -15.49
CA ILE A 48 13.04 11.55 -15.04
C ILE A 48 12.94 10.03 -15.15
N LYS A 49 13.82 9.42 -15.95
CA LYS A 49 13.87 7.97 -16.15
C LYS A 49 14.71 7.28 -15.06
N LYS A 50 14.15 6.26 -14.42
CA LYS A 50 14.78 5.38 -13.43
C LYS A 50 14.85 3.96 -13.98
N LEU A 51 16.07 3.44 -14.15
CA LEU A 51 16.29 2.11 -14.69
C LEU A 51 15.75 1.02 -13.75
N ALA A 52 15.02 0.06 -14.33
CA ALA A 52 14.64 -1.15 -13.63
C ALA A 52 15.88 -1.99 -13.30
N LYS A 53 15.87 -2.65 -12.14
CA LYS A 53 16.92 -3.61 -11.78
C LYS A 53 16.70 -4.92 -12.54
N PRO A 54 17.77 -5.64 -12.92
CA PRO A 54 17.64 -6.96 -13.53
C PRO A 54 16.94 -7.92 -12.56
N HIS A 55 16.14 -8.83 -13.11
CA HIS A 55 15.50 -9.88 -12.32
C HIS A 55 16.55 -10.77 -11.63
N PRO A 56 16.28 -11.25 -10.40
CA PRO A 56 17.21 -12.15 -9.73
C PRO A 56 17.38 -13.44 -10.52
N LYS A 57 18.63 -13.90 -10.64
CA LYS A 57 18.97 -15.14 -11.34
C LYS A 57 18.31 -16.36 -10.66
N ASN A 58 17.89 -17.34 -11.47
CA ASN A 58 17.35 -18.63 -11.02
C ASN A 58 16.08 -18.54 -10.16
N LEU A 59 15.24 -17.53 -10.41
CA LEU A 59 14.01 -17.26 -9.66
C LEU A 59 13.05 -18.47 -9.57
N LEU A 60 13.01 -19.33 -10.61
CA LEU A 60 12.15 -20.52 -10.65
C LEU A 60 12.86 -21.84 -10.35
N GLU A 61 14.18 -21.83 -10.10
CA GLU A 61 14.90 -23.07 -9.79
C GLU A 61 14.57 -23.56 -8.37
N VAL A 62 14.08 -24.79 -8.27
CA VAL A 62 13.95 -25.49 -6.97
C VAL A 62 15.26 -26.19 -6.64
N ARG A 63 16.04 -25.57 -5.77
CA ARG A 63 17.33 -26.12 -5.32
C ARG A 63 17.10 -27.41 -4.52
N LYS A 64 17.75 -28.51 -4.92
CA LYS A 64 17.84 -29.74 -4.14
C LYS A 64 18.69 -29.49 -2.89
N ASP A 65 18.10 -29.60 -1.71
CA ASP A 65 18.83 -29.47 -0.43
C ASP A 65 19.89 -30.58 -0.28
N LYS A 66 21.15 -30.20 0.01
CA LYS A 66 21.78 -30.44 1.33
C LYS A 66 23.25 -30.00 1.47
N ASN A 67 24.09 -29.90 0.42
CA ASN A 67 25.54 -29.70 0.64
C ASN A 67 26.23 -28.54 -0.12
N LYS A 68 25.51 -27.68 -0.86
CA LYS A 68 26.11 -26.51 -1.54
C LYS A 68 25.58 -25.14 -1.06
N SER A 69 24.74 -25.13 -0.02
CA SER A 69 24.20 -23.90 0.58
C SER A 69 25.28 -23.01 1.23
N PHE A 70 26.35 -23.61 1.74
CA PHE A 70 27.40 -22.87 2.47
C PHE A 70 28.34 -22.06 1.57
N VAL A 71 28.53 -22.46 0.31
CA VAL A 71 29.56 -21.89 -0.58
C VAL A 71 29.01 -20.79 -1.52
N ARG A 72 27.69 -20.73 -1.75
CA ARG A 72 27.07 -19.61 -2.51
C ARG A 72 26.46 -18.53 -1.63
N ASN A 73 25.95 -18.88 -0.44
CA ASN A 73 25.66 -17.85 0.57
C ASN A 73 26.92 -17.03 0.85
N THR A 74 28.11 -17.63 0.87
CA THR A 74 29.34 -16.87 1.11
C THR A 74 29.75 -15.96 -0.03
N VAL A 75 29.51 -16.27 -1.30
CA VAL A 75 29.98 -15.42 -2.42
C VAL A 75 29.07 -14.20 -2.67
N ASP A 76 27.75 -14.38 -2.59
CA ASP A 76 26.79 -13.26 -2.68
C ASP A 76 26.66 -12.47 -1.36
N LEU A 77 26.88 -13.12 -0.20
CA LEU A 77 27.04 -12.38 1.05
C LEU A 77 28.37 -11.64 1.08
N TRP A 78 29.49 -12.17 0.57
CA TRP A 78 30.79 -11.48 0.66
C TRP A 78 30.82 -10.13 -0.05
N LYS A 79 30.18 -10.02 -1.23
CA LYS A 79 30.08 -8.75 -1.96
C LYS A 79 29.20 -7.71 -1.23
N ASN A 80 28.17 -8.14 -0.49
CA ASN A 80 27.33 -7.24 0.33
C ASN A 80 27.81 -7.06 1.78
N TRP A 81 28.65 -7.97 2.29
CA TRP A 81 29.19 -7.97 3.65
C TRP A 81 30.37 -7.01 3.79
N ILE A 82 31.23 -6.92 2.78
CA ILE A 82 32.41 -6.03 2.81
C ILE A 82 32.01 -4.54 2.88
N ASN A 83 30.80 -4.16 2.45
CA ASN A 83 30.30 -2.78 2.55
C ASN A 83 29.22 -2.54 3.63
N LYS A 84 28.90 -3.53 4.48
CA LYS A 84 27.80 -3.41 5.48
C LYS A 84 28.07 -4.11 6.81
N THR A 85 29.34 -4.24 7.21
CA THR A 85 29.80 -4.93 8.43
C THR A 85 29.79 -4.08 9.71
N GLN A 86 28.86 -3.13 9.83
CA GLN A 86 28.48 -2.55 11.12
C GLN A 86 26.96 -2.64 11.32
N LYS A 87 26.50 -3.82 11.76
CA LYS A 87 25.29 -4.10 12.57
C LYS A 87 24.80 -5.54 12.31
N LEU A 88 25.66 -6.53 12.53
CA LEU A 88 25.18 -7.91 12.66
C LEU A 88 24.52 -8.08 14.04
N PHE A 89 23.24 -8.48 14.02
CA PHE A 89 22.43 -8.83 15.18
C PHE A 89 23.11 -9.91 16.03
N THR A 90 23.62 -9.51 17.20
CA THR A 90 23.94 -10.45 18.27
C THR A 90 22.73 -10.54 19.19
N PHE A 91 21.89 -11.57 19.00
CA PHE A 91 20.97 -12.03 20.05
C PHE A 91 21.80 -12.69 21.15
N LYS A 92 22.53 -11.86 21.92
CA LYS A 92 23.21 -12.29 23.13
C LYS A 92 22.12 -12.69 24.11
N LYS A 93 22.32 -13.86 24.71
CA LYS A 93 21.49 -14.51 25.72
C LYS A 93 21.51 -13.67 27.01
N ASN A 94 20.95 -12.45 26.97
CA ASN A 94 20.72 -11.59 28.11
C ASN A 94 19.42 -10.81 27.86
N SER A 95 18.62 -10.74 28.91
CA SER A 95 17.24 -10.27 29.01
C SER A 95 17.06 -8.76 28.77
N ASN A 96 17.64 -8.19 27.71
CA ASN A 96 17.32 -6.84 27.29
C ASN A 96 16.15 -6.89 26.30
N LEU A 97 15.03 -6.28 26.71
CA LEU A 97 13.86 -6.04 25.88
C LEU A 97 14.31 -5.54 24.51
N PHE A 98 13.78 -6.15 23.43
CA PHE A 98 13.93 -5.61 22.09
C PHE A 98 13.35 -4.18 22.06
N ASP A 99 14.24 -3.18 21.99
CA ASP A 99 13.85 -1.77 22.02
C ASP A 99 13.58 -1.26 20.61
N PHE A 100 12.32 -1.40 20.19
CA PHE A 100 11.87 -0.93 18.89
C PHE A 100 11.84 0.60 18.79
N GLN A 101 11.81 1.33 19.92
CA GLN A 101 11.74 2.79 19.91
C GLN A 101 12.96 3.40 19.22
N LYS A 102 14.14 2.80 19.40
CA LYS A 102 15.36 3.18 18.70
C LYS A 102 15.22 3.13 17.17
N TYR A 103 14.45 2.20 16.62
CA TYR A 103 14.21 2.12 15.18
C TYR A 103 13.27 3.23 14.72
N ILE A 104 12.22 3.54 15.48
CA ILE A 104 11.32 4.66 15.21
C ILE A 104 12.08 5.99 15.23
N ASP A 105 12.96 6.19 16.20
CA ASP A 105 13.71 7.44 16.36
C ASP A 105 14.77 7.64 15.27
N ASN A 106 15.39 6.55 14.79
CA ASN A 106 16.39 6.57 13.73
C ASN A 106 15.82 6.24 12.33
N SER A 107 14.50 6.20 12.20
CA SER A 107 13.85 5.90 10.92
C SER A 107 14.17 7.00 9.92
N THR A 108 14.27 6.62 8.64
CA THR A 108 14.50 7.58 7.56
C THR A 108 13.28 8.49 7.41
N GLU A 109 13.55 9.76 7.11
CA GLU A 109 12.52 10.75 6.79
C GLU A 109 12.63 11.12 5.31
N ASP A 110 11.49 11.08 4.62
CA ASP A 110 11.37 11.60 3.27
C ASP A 110 10.67 12.96 3.31
N VAL A 111 11.11 13.90 2.47
CA VAL A 111 10.45 15.20 2.29
C VAL A 111 9.45 15.05 1.16
N ILE A 112 8.17 15.21 1.46
CA ILE A 112 7.09 15.12 0.49
C ILE A 112 6.26 16.38 0.62
N LEU A 113 6.13 17.12 -0.48
CA LEU A 113 5.33 18.35 -0.52
C LEU A 113 5.75 19.34 0.58
N GLY A 114 7.06 19.48 0.79
CA GLY A 114 7.66 20.37 1.80
C GLY A 114 7.57 19.87 3.25
N ASN A 115 6.92 18.74 3.51
CA ASN A 115 6.75 18.17 4.84
C ASN A 115 7.62 16.93 5.02
N LYS A 116 8.24 16.79 6.20
CA LYS A 116 9.03 15.61 6.55
C LYS A 116 8.12 14.52 7.11
N PHE A 117 8.20 13.32 6.55
CA PHE A 117 7.48 12.16 7.04
C PHE A 117 8.44 11.00 7.29
N LYS A 118 8.26 10.35 8.44
CA LYS A 118 8.97 9.11 8.75
C LYS A 118 8.45 7.97 7.88
N VAL A 119 9.36 7.15 7.38
CA VAL A 119 9.02 5.92 6.64
C VAL A 119 8.67 4.83 7.66
N ALA A 120 7.37 4.59 7.84
CA ALA A 120 6.86 3.61 8.79
C ALA A 120 7.03 2.19 8.27
N ALA A 121 6.74 1.94 6.99
CA ALA A 121 7.00 0.67 6.32
C ALA A 121 7.59 0.89 4.93
N GLU A 122 8.48 -0.02 4.53
CA GLU A 122 9.17 0.02 3.25
C GLU A 122 9.25 -1.40 2.67
N ILE A 123 8.79 -1.56 1.44
CA ILE A 123 9.01 -2.74 0.61
C ILE A 123 9.90 -2.28 -0.54
N ASN A 124 11.03 -2.95 -0.72
CA ASN A 124 11.98 -2.62 -1.78
C ASN A 124 12.22 -3.84 -2.66
N ASP A 125 11.78 -3.74 -3.92
CA ASP A 125 12.12 -4.64 -5.02
C ASP A 125 11.98 -6.14 -4.65
N ILE A 126 10.83 -6.50 -4.07
CA ILE A 126 10.62 -7.87 -3.58
C ILE A 126 10.23 -8.83 -4.70
N TYR A 127 11.06 -9.84 -4.92
CA TYR A 127 10.69 -11.01 -5.71
C TYR A 127 10.29 -12.13 -4.76
N LEU A 128 9.03 -12.59 -4.87
CA LEU A 128 8.50 -13.62 -4.00
C LEU A 128 7.87 -14.74 -4.83
N THR A 129 8.29 -15.96 -4.52
CA THR A 129 7.70 -17.19 -5.06
C THR A 129 7.00 -17.99 -3.97
N PHE A 130 5.97 -18.75 -4.35
CA PHE A 130 5.40 -19.80 -3.50
C PHE A 130 5.80 -21.16 -4.03
N LYS A 131 6.24 -22.06 -3.15
CA LYS A 131 6.37 -23.48 -3.48
C LYS A 131 4.98 -24.06 -3.75
N ASN A 132 4.84 -24.78 -4.85
CA ASN A 132 3.60 -25.49 -5.17
C ASN A 132 3.42 -26.66 -4.17
N PRO A 133 2.34 -26.70 -3.37
CA PRO A 133 2.11 -27.79 -2.42
C PRO A 133 1.90 -29.15 -3.10
N ALA A 134 1.31 -29.16 -4.30
CA ALA A 134 1.05 -30.38 -5.07
C ALA A 134 2.30 -30.90 -5.78
N ASN A 135 3.19 -29.99 -6.20
CA ASN A 135 4.49 -30.34 -6.76
C ASN A 135 5.62 -29.49 -6.14
N PRO A 136 6.25 -29.96 -5.04
CA PRO A 136 7.29 -29.19 -4.35
C PRO A 136 8.53 -28.85 -5.18
N LYS A 137 8.66 -29.41 -6.39
CA LYS A 137 9.71 -29.10 -7.37
C LYS A 137 9.38 -27.87 -8.24
N GLU A 138 8.20 -27.29 -8.09
CA GLU A 138 7.76 -26.10 -8.80
C GLU A 138 7.58 -24.92 -7.84
N LYS A 139 7.85 -23.73 -8.37
CA LYS A 139 7.62 -22.44 -7.72
C LYS A 139 6.75 -21.58 -8.63
N ASN A 140 5.85 -20.83 -8.02
CA ASN A 140 5.03 -19.84 -8.71
C ASN A 140 5.44 -18.45 -8.24
N LEU A 141 5.88 -17.62 -9.18
CA LEU A 141 6.15 -16.20 -8.97
C LEU A 141 4.84 -15.47 -8.68
N VAL A 142 4.84 -14.65 -7.63
CA VAL A 142 3.66 -13.87 -7.23
C VAL A 142 3.97 -12.38 -7.08
N LEU A 143 5.18 -12.01 -6.66
CA LEU A 143 5.64 -10.62 -6.65
C LEU A 143 6.85 -10.45 -7.56
N ARG A 144 6.83 -9.43 -8.41
CA ARG A 144 7.81 -9.14 -9.47
C ARG A 144 8.55 -7.82 -9.20
N GLY A 145 9.07 -7.64 -7.99
CA GLY A 145 9.82 -6.43 -7.61
C GLY A 145 8.97 -5.19 -7.26
N PRO A 146 7.80 -5.30 -6.58
CA PRO A 146 7.09 -4.11 -6.14
C PRO A 146 7.94 -3.35 -5.12
N SER A 147 7.91 -2.01 -5.21
CA SER A 147 8.52 -1.12 -4.23
C SER A 147 7.49 -0.11 -3.74
N ILE A 148 7.31 0.00 -2.42
CA ILE A 148 6.30 0.85 -1.78
C ILE A 148 6.88 1.39 -0.48
N LYS A 149 6.64 2.68 -0.23
CA LYS A 149 6.84 3.31 1.07
C LYS A 149 5.50 3.71 1.66
N ILE A 150 5.37 3.54 2.97
CA ILE A 150 4.19 3.92 3.75
C ILE A 150 4.65 4.88 4.84
N TYR A 151 4.11 6.08 4.82
CA TYR A 151 4.53 7.16 5.70
C TYR A 151 3.72 7.20 7.00
N GLU A 152 4.37 7.58 8.10
CA GLU A 152 3.69 7.80 9.37
C GLU A 152 2.63 8.90 9.24
N GLY A 153 1.45 8.66 9.82
CA GLY A 153 0.36 9.64 9.73
C GLY A 153 -0.25 9.78 8.34
N LYS A 154 -0.07 8.80 7.44
CA LYS A 154 -0.66 8.78 6.10
C LYS A 154 -1.33 7.46 5.77
N ILE A 155 -2.34 7.53 4.91
CA ILE A 155 -3.07 6.42 4.33
C ILE A 155 -2.57 6.21 2.90
N HIS A 156 -1.90 5.07 2.70
CA HIS A 156 -1.42 4.61 1.41
C HIS A 156 -2.36 3.53 0.90
N ALA A 157 -3.09 3.85 -0.16
CA ALA A 157 -3.90 2.88 -0.86
C ALA A 157 -3.04 1.97 -1.75
N ILE A 158 -3.39 0.68 -1.80
CA ILE A 158 -2.86 -0.29 -2.74
C ILE A 158 -4.04 -0.90 -3.50
N ILE A 159 -4.06 -0.70 -4.82
CA ILE A 159 -5.21 -1.00 -5.67
C ILE A 159 -4.80 -1.92 -6.80
N GLY A 160 -5.70 -2.78 -7.24
CA GLY A 160 -5.51 -3.62 -8.41
C GLY A 160 -6.58 -4.69 -8.50
N GLU A 161 -6.68 -5.35 -9.65
CA GLU A 161 -7.59 -6.49 -9.86
C GLU A 161 -7.28 -7.65 -8.89
N SER A 162 -8.24 -8.57 -8.73
CA SER A 162 -8.01 -9.81 -7.97
C SER A 162 -6.82 -10.58 -8.54
N GLY A 163 -6.00 -11.17 -7.66
CA GLY A 163 -4.79 -11.88 -8.07
C GLY A 163 -3.57 -10.99 -8.38
N SER A 164 -3.66 -9.67 -8.28
CA SER A 164 -2.52 -8.77 -8.55
C SER A 164 -1.37 -8.84 -7.52
N GLY A 165 -1.58 -9.47 -6.36
CA GLY A 165 -0.57 -9.66 -5.31
C GLY A 165 -0.78 -8.84 -4.02
N LYS A 166 -1.86 -8.06 -3.91
CA LYS A 166 -2.14 -7.15 -2.78
C LYS A 166 -2.12 -7.83 -1.41
N SER A 167 -2.83 -8.96 -1.24
CA SER A 167 -2.86 -9.68 0.04
C SER A 167 -1.50 -10.29 0.43
N VAL A 168 -0.62 -10.53 -0.55
CA VAL A 168 0.76 -10.96 -0.28
C VAL A 168 1.60 -9.79 0.25
N ILE A 169 1.40 -8.57 -0.27
CA ILE A 169 1.99 -7.35 0.30
C ILE A 169 1.54 -7.16 1.75
N THR A 170 0.25 -7.31 2.03
CA THR A 170 -0.30 -7.29 3.40
C THR A 170 0.40 -8.31 4.30
N SER A 171 0.55 -9.53 3.80
CA SER A 171 1.18 -10.63 4.54
C SER A 171 2.67 -10.39 4.79
N LEU A 172 3.37 -9.71 3.88
CA LEU A 172 4.78 -9.32 4.05
C LEU A 172 4.95 -8.27 5.15
N LEU A 173 4.10 -7.25 5.18
CA LEU A 173 4.13 -6.20 6.20
C LEU A 173 3.85 -6.76 7.60
N TYR A 174 2.93 -7.72 7.71
CA TYR A 174 2.52 -8.31 8.99
C TYR A 174 3.28 -9.59 9.38
N GLY A 175 4.09 -10.15 8.48
CA GLY A 175 4.88 -11.36 8.74
C GLY A 175 4.09 -12.67 8.71
N LEU A 176 3.07 -12.78 7.86
CA LEU A 176 2.17 -13.94 7.73
C LEU A 176 2.18 -14.59 6.33
N THR A 177 3.25 -14.46 5.55
CA THR A 177 3.34 -15.04 4.19
C THR A 177 3.30 -16.58 4.15
N GLY A 178 3.43 -17.26 5.29
CA GLY A 178 3.43 -18.73 5.37
C GLY A 178 4.78 -19.37 5.04
N ASN A 179 4.92 -20.66 5.34
CA ASN A 179 6.19 -21.41 5.21
C ASN A 179 6.56 -21.76 3.76
N ASN A 180 5.59 -21.68 2.84
CA ASN A 180 5.78 -21.97 1.42
C ASN A 180 6.20 -20.72 0.61
N ALA A 181 6.12 -19.52 1.20
CA ALA A 181 6.64 -18.31 0.60
C ALA A 181 8.17 -18.27 0.67
N ILE A 182 8.80 -17.86 -0.42
CA ILE A 182 10.24 -17.66 -0.52
C ILE A 182 10.47 -16.26 -1.08
N ILE A 183 11.13 -15.42 -0.29
CA ILE A 183 11.64 -14.13 -0.76
C ILE A 183 12.95 -14.42 -1.48
N GLU A 184 12.93 -14.35 -2.81
CA GLU A 184 14.10 -14.61 -3.66
C GLU A 184 15.07 -13.42 -3.63
N SER A 185 14.54 -12.20 -3.53
CA SER A 185 15.33 -10.96 -3.37
C SER A 185 14.47 -9.80 -2.85
N GLY A 186 15.12 -8.68 -2.55
CA GLY A 186 14.49 -7.48 -2.00
C GLY A 186 14.48 -7.44 -0.48
N SER A 187 13.78 -6.45 0.09
CA SER A 187 13.70 -6.29 1.55
C SER A 187 12.38 -5.68 2.00
N VAL A 188 11.86 -6.16 3.12
CA VAL A 188 10.79 -5.51 3.91
C VAL A 188 11.41 -4.86 5.13
N LYS A 189 11.06 -3.61 5.42
CA LYS A 189 11.45 -2.89 6.63
C LYS A 189 10.27 -2.25 7.33
N LEU A 190 10.30 -2.24 8.67
CA LEU A 190 9.39 -1.48 9.53
C LEU A 190 10.20 -0.47 10.34
N TYR A 191 10.01 0.83 10.12
CA TYR A 191 10.83 1.90 10.70
C TYR A 191 12.35 1.62 10.55
N GLY A 192 12.76 1.18 9.36
CA GLY A 192 14.16 0.82 9.07
C GLY A 192 14.65 -0.53 9.60
N LEU A 193 13.87 -1.23 10.45
CA LEU A 193 14.18 -2.60 10.86
C LEU A 193 13.84 -3.58 9.73
N GLU A 194 14.84 -4.27 9.19
CA GLU A 194 14.62 -5.35 8.22
C GLU A 194 13.92 -6.56 8.87
N VAL A 195 12.72 -6.90 8.38
CA VAL A 195 11.88 -7.99 8.93
C VAL A 195 11.65 -9.16 7.96
N HIS A 196 12.08 -9.03 6.70
CA HIS A 196 11.84 -10.05 5.67
C HIS A 196 12.44 -11.44 5.98
N ASN A 197 13.52 -11.50 6.78
CA ASN A 197 14.13 -12.77 7.20
C ASN A 197 13.62 -13.28 8.56
N PHE A 198 12.61 -12.65 9.14
CA PHE A 198 12.06 -13.08 10.43
C PHE A 198 11.30 -14.38 10.25
N ASN A 199 11.71 -15.41 11.00
CA ASN A 199 10.89 -16.60 11.17
C ASN A 199 9.83 -16.37 12.26
N LEU A 200 8.97 -17.37 12.50
CA LEU A 200 7.90 -17.29 13.50
C LEU A 200 8.44 -16.91 14.90
N TYR A 201 9.58 -17.48 15.29
CA TYR A 201 10.21 -17.19 16.58
C TYR A 201 10.66 -15.73 16.68
N ASN A 202 11.23 -15.15 15.60
CA ASN A 202 11.62 -13.74 15.58
C ASN A 202 10.40 -12.81 15.73
N TRP A 203 9.30 -13.12 15.04
CA TRP A 203 8.05 -12.37 15.15
C TRP A 203 7.43 -12.44 16.55
N GLU A 204 7.42 -13.60 17.18
CA GLU A 204 6.92 -13.78 18.56
C GLU A 204 7.77 -13.05 19.59
N LYS A 205 9.10 -13.18 19.51
CA LYS A 205 10.02 -12.58 20.48
C LYS A 205 10.12 -11.06 20.37
N SER A 206 10.04 -10.53 19.16
CA SER A 206 10.10 -9.08 18.92
C SER A 206 8.86 -8.34 19.40
N LYS A 207 7.71 -9.05 19.54
CA LYS A 207 6.41 -8.48 19.94
C LYS A 207 5.97 -7.31 19.04
N LEU A 208 6.37 -7.34 17.77
CA LEU A 208 5.98 -6.33 16.78
C LEU A 208 4.51 -6.45 16.41
N ARG A 209 4.00 -7.67 16.24
CA ARG A 209 2.59 -7.91 15.93
C ARG A 209 1.70 -7.46 17.09
N GLY A 210 0.62 -6.75 16.76
CA GLY A 210 -0.31 -6.17 17.72
C GLY A 210 0.13 -4.81 18.27
N ARG A 211 1.42 -4.61 18.55
CA ARG A 211 1.94 -3.37 19.18
C ARG A 211 2.50 -2.34 18.20
N ILE A 212 3.19 -2.81 17.16
CA ILE A 212 3.82 -1.96 16.16
C ILE A 212 3.06 -2.08 14.85
N VAL A 213 2.85 -3.31 14.38
CA VAL A 213 2.08 -3.61 13.18
C VAL A 213 0.86 -4.43 13.56
N SER A 214 -0.30 -4.01 13.07
CA SER A 214 -1.58 -4.70 13.25
C SER A 214 -2.31 -4.80 11.92
N ALA A 215 -3.25 -5.73 11.81
CA ALA A 215 -4.00 -5.96 10.58
C ALA A 215 -5.51 -6.11 10.83
N VAL A 216 -6.32 -5.54 9.94
CA VAL A 216 -7.75 -5.80 9.77
C VAL A 216 -7.90 -6.61 8.49
N PHE A 217 -8.33 -7.86 8.58
CA PHE A 217 -8.47 -8.76 7.43
C PHE A 217 -9.89 -8.73 6.83
N GLN A 218 -10.01 -9.23 5.59
CA GLN A 218 -11.18 -9.21 4.68
C GLN A 218 -12.49 -9.86 5.22
N ASN A 219 -12.54 -10.29 6.49
CA ASN A 219 -13.77 -10.76 7.12
C ASN A 219 -13.81 -10.38 8.61
N PRO A 220 -14.63 -9.40 9.03
CA PRO A 220 -14.69 -8.98 10.42
C PRO A 220 -15.21 -10.08 11.36
N MET A 221 -16.01 -11.04 10.86
CA MET A 221 -16.49 -12.18 11.65
C MET A 221 -15.37 -13.17 12.00
N SER A 222 -14.26 -13.20 11.26
CA SER A 222 -13.12 -14.04 11.60
C SER A 222 -12.16 -13.37 12.59
N ILE A 223 -12.32 -12.07 12.86
CA ILE A 223 -11.47 -11.32 13.79
C ILE A 223 -11.91 -11.54 15.24
N LEU A 224 -13.23 -11.53 15.50
CA LEU A 224 -13.77 -11.74 16.84
C LEU A 224 -14.18 -13.21 17.04
N ASP A 225 -13.78 -13.80 18.16
CA ASP A 225 -14.22 -15.13 18.57
C ASP A 225 -15.73 -15.10 18.89
N PRO A 226 -16.57 -15.85 18.14
CA PRO A 226 -18.03 -15.81 18.30
C PRO A 226 -18.51 -16.39 19.64
N THR A 227 -17.65 -17.14 20.35
CA THR A 227 -17.93 -17.79 21.64
C THR A 227 -17.52 -16.93 22.84
N MET A 228 -16.86 -15.79 22.60
CA MET A 228 -16.40 -14.89 23.65
C MET A 228 -17.12 -13.54 23.58
N LYS A 229 -17.43 -12.98 24.76
CA LYS A 229 -17.98 -11.62 24.85
C LYS A 229 -16.99 -10.59 24.28
N VAL A 230 -17.51 -9.61 23.56
CA VAL A 230 -16.74 -8.53 22.92
C VAL A 230 -15.79 -7.86 23.91
N GLY A 231 -16.28 -7.50 25.09
CA GLY A 231 -15.48 -6.78 26.07
C GLY A 231 -14.30 -7.59 26.61
N ARG A 232 -14.42 -8.92 26.68
CA ARG A 232 -13.31 -9.79 27.09
C ARG A 232 -12.19 -9.77 26.05
N GLN A 233 -12.54 -9.87 24.77
CA GLN A 233 -11.57 -9.91 23.68
C GLN A 233 -10.78 -8.60 23.56
N ILE A 234 -11.45 -7.44 23.67
CA ILE A 234 -10.79 -6.13 23.64
C ILE A 234 -9.85 -5.96 24.84
N THR A 235 -10.35 -6.25 26.05
CA THR A 235 -9.56 -6.03 27.29
C THR A 235 -8.39 -7.00 27.42
N GLU A 236 -8.53 -8.24 26.93
CA GLU A 236 -7.47 -9.23 26.91
C GLU A 236 -6.28 -8.78 26.05
N GLY A 237 -6.55 -8.26 24.85
CA GLY A 237 -5.51 -7.73 23.97
C GLY A 237 -4.69 -6.61 24.64
N MET A 238 -5.36 -5.66 25.31
CA MET A 238 -4.69 -4.56 26.03
C MET A 238 -3.81 -5.06 27.19
N LEU A 239 -4.29 -6.05 27.95
CA LEU A 239 -3.59 -6.61 29.11
C LEU A 239 -2.37 -7.43 28.70
N ILE A 240 -2.52 -8.32 27.70
CA ILE A 240 -1.43 -9.16 27.18
C ILE A 240 -0.29 -8.29 26.62
N ASN A 241 -0.65 -7.22 25.90
CA ASN A 241 0.31 -6.29 25.30
C ASN A 241 0.84 -5.23 26.29
N LYS A 242 0.40 -5.28 27.56
CA LYS A 242 0.78 -4.35 28.63
C LYS A 242 0.52 -2.88 28.27
N ILE A 243 -0.55 -2.62 27.51
CA ILE A 243 -1.03 -1.26 27.21
C ILE A 243 -1.63 -0.63 28.46
N VAL A 244 -2.26 -1.45 29.29
CA VAL A 244 -2.88 -1.10 30.58
C VAL A 244 -2.40 -2.07 31.65
N LYS A 245 -2.42 -1.64 32.92
CA LYS A 245 -1.90 -2.45 34.04
C LYS A 245 -2.98 -3.26 34.73
N THR A 246 -4.22 -2.79 34.72
CA THR A 246 -5.32 -3.41 35.48
C THR A 246 -6.53 -3.70 34.60
N LYS A 247 -7.33 -4.70 35.01
CA LYS A 247 -8.59 -5.03 34.33
C LYS A 247 -9.58 -3.86 34.35
N LYS A 248 -9.61 -3.09 35.45
CA LYS A 248 -10.49 -1.92 35.58
C LYS A 248 -10.13 -0.83 34.56
N GLU A 249 -8.84 -0.57 34.41
CA GLU A 249 -8.32 0.34 33.39
C GLU A 249 -8.62 -0.17 31.97
N ALA A 250 -8.41 -1.47 31.72
CA ALA A 250 -8.73 -2.08 30.43
C ALA A 250 -10.19 -1.89 30.02
N VAL A 251 -11.14 -2.12 30.95
CA VAL A 251 -12.58 -1.92 30.68
C VAL A 251 -12.88 -0.46 30.38
N SER A 252 -12.28 0.47 31.13
CA SER A 252 -12.48 1.91 30.91
C SER A 252 -11.94 2.35 29.55
N GLU A 253 -10.76 1.89 29.16
CA GLU A 253 -10.18 2.19 27.84
C GLU A 253 -10.97 1.54 26.72
N ALA A 254 -11.38 0.29 26.87
CA ALA A 254 -12.20 -0.41 25.87
C ALA A 254 -13.50 0.34 25.57
N ILE A 255 -14.16 0.90 26.59
CA ILE A 255 -15.35 1.74 26.42
C ILE A 255 -15.04 2.98 25.57
N LYS A 256 -13.93 3.68 25.84
CA LYS A 256 -13.53 4.87 25.05
C LYS A 256 -13.29 4.54 23.58
N TYR A 257 -12.59 3.45 23.28
CA TYR A 257 -12.36 3.04 21.89
C TYR A 257 -13.65 2.64 21.18
N LEU A 258 -14.59 2.00 21.89
CA LEU A 258 -15.92 1.73 21.35
C LEU A 258 -16.71 3.01 21.08
N GLU A 259 -16.60 4.03 21.94
CA GLU A 259 -17.21 5.36 21.71
C GLU A 259 -16.60 6.05 20.48
N MET A 260 -15.27 6.02 20.32
CA MET A 260 -14.58 6.53 19.13
C MET A 260 -15.05 5.82 17.85
N ALA A 261 -15.28 4.50 17.92
CA ALA A 261 -15.86 3.71 16.83
C ALA A 261 -17.38 3.89 16.65
N LYS A 262 -17.97 4.92 17.27
CA LYS A 262 -19.39 5.30 17.18
C LYS A 262 -20.34 4.15 17.59
N ILE A 263 -19.93 3.33 18.56
CA ILE A 263 -20.79 2.26 19.10
C ILE A 263 -21.71 2.83 20.17
N SER A 264 -23.02 2.76 19.91
CA SER A 264 -24.04 3.15 20.88
C SER A 264 -24.04 2.22 22.09
N ASN A 265 -24.15 2.79 23.29
CA ASN A 265 -24.19 2.05 24.56
C ASN A 265 -23.01 1.05 24.71
N PRO A 266 -21.75 1.53 24.66
CA PRO A 266 -20.55 0.68 24.67
C PRO A 266 -20.52 -0.27 25.87
N LYS A 267 -20.95 0.17 27.06
CA LYS A 267 -21.07 -0.66 28.27
C LYS A 267 -21.97 -1.88 28.09
N LYS A 268 -23.07 -1.74 27.34
CA LYS A 268 -23.96 -2.86 27.02
C LYS A 268 -23.28 -3.79 26.02
N VAL A 269 -22.69 -3.24 24.96
CA VAL A 269 -22.01 -4.00 23.91
C VAL A 269 -20.84 -4.83 24.45
N MET A 270 -20.12 -4.35 25.46
CA MET A 270 -19.06 -5.12 26.14
C MET A 270 -19.54 -6.49 26.66
N ASN A 271 -20.83 -6.64 26.94
CA ASN A 271 -21.43 -7.86 27.46
C ASN A 271 -22.05 -8.78 26.39
N LEU A 272 -22.10 -8.33 25.13
CA LEU A 272 -22.66 -9.07 24.01
C LEU A 272 -21.60 -9.96 23.35
N TYR A 273 -22.08 -10.97 22.63
CA TYR A 273 -21.32 -11.83 21.75
C TYR A 273 -21.37 -11.31 20.30
N PRO A 274 -20.37 -11.62 19.45
CA PRO A 274 -20.35 -11.16 18.07
C PRO A 274 -21.61 -11.51 17.27
N HIS A 275 -22.20 -12.68 17.48
CA HIS A 275 -23.42 -13.12 16.78
C HIS A 275 -24.69 -12.34 17.16
N GLU A 276 -24.63 -11.49 18.19
CA GLU A 276 -25.73 -10.61 18.62
C GLU A 276 -25.66 -9.21 17.96
N LEU A 277 -24.70 -8.98 17.05
CA LEU A 277 -24.37 -7.67 16.49
C LEU A 277 -24.49 -7.67 14.96
N SER A 278 -24.74 -6.50 14.36
CA SER A 278 -24.71 -6.36 12.90
C SER A 278 -23.28 -6.40 12.35
N GLY A 279 -23.11 -6.80 11.09
CA GLY A 279 -21.78 -6.85 10.45
C GLY A 279 -21.01 -5.53 10.55
N GLY A 280 -21.69 -4.40 10.30
CA GLY A 280 -21.12 -3.06 10.46
C GLY A 280 -20.74 -2.69 11.90
N MET A 281 -21.43 -3.23 12.92
CA MET A 281 -21.00 -3.07 14.31
C MET A 281 -19.77 -3.91 14.60
N ILE A 282 -19.73 -5.17 14.14
CA ILE A 282 -18.61 -6.09 14.35
C ILE A 282 -17.34 -5.52 13.71
N GLN A 283 -17.44 -4.99 12.50
CA GLN A 283 -16.40 -4.26 11.81
C GLN A 283 -15.80 -3.14 12.66
N ARG A 284 -16.66 -2.23 13.14
CA ARG A 284 -16.24 -1.06 13.93
C ARG A 284 -15.63 -1.48 15.27
N ILE A 285 -16.18 -2.51 15.90
CA ILE A 285 -15.63 -3.12 17.12
C ILE A 285 -14.26 -3.74 16.86
N ALA A 286 -14.07 -4.44 15.73
CA ALA A 286 -12.79 -5.04 15.36
C ALA A 286 -11.72 -3.97 15.14
N ILE A 287 -12.05 -2.89 14.41
CA ILE A 287 -11.16 -1.73 14.22
C ILE A 287 -10.82 -1.12 15.58
N ALA A 288 -11.81 -0.87 16.44
CA ALA A 288 -11.60 -0.34 17.79
C ALA A 288 -10.67 -1.25 18.62
N ALA A 289 -10.91 -2.56 18.61
CA ALA A 289 -10.11 -3.54 19.34
C ALA A 289 -8.65 -3.50 18.90
N ILE A 290 -8.40 -3.43 17.59
CA ILE A 290 -7.05 -3.39 17.02
C ILE A 290 -6.35 -2.07 17.31
N VAL A 291 -7.03 -0.94 17.07
CA VAL A 291 -6.46 0.40 17.33
C VAL A 291 -6.23 0.63 18.82
N SER A 292 -7.00 -0.04 19.68
CA SER A 292 -6.79 0.02 21.13
C SER A 292 -5.43 -0.52 21.61
N LEU A 293 -4.76 -1.31 20.78
CA LEU A 293 -3.39 -1.77 21.00
C LEU A 293 -2.34 -0.70 20.67
N LYS A 294 -2.77 0.47 20.17
CA LYS A 294 -1.96 1.62 19.77
C LYS A 294 -0.88 1.26 18.71
N PRO A 295 -1.26 0.58 17.61
CA PRO A 295 -0.31 0.23 16.56
C PRO A 295 0.27 1.48 15.90
N LYS A 296 1.48 1.36 15.36
CA LYS A 296 2.13 2.39 14.55
C LYS A 296 1.86 2.22 13.05
N ILE A 297 1.61 0.99 12.64
CA ILE A 297 1.30 0.59 11.27
C ILE A 297 0.04 -0.27 11.31
N LEU A 298 -0.94 0.08 10.50
CA LEU A 298 -2.19 -0.65 10.38
C LEU A 298 -2.40 -1.06 8.94
N VAL A 299 -2.45 -2.36 8.71
CA VAL A 299 -2.74 -2.92 7.39
C VAL A 299 -4.22 -3.28 7.33
N MET A 300 -4.93 -2.77 6.35
CA MET A 300 -6.36 -3.03 6.17
C MET A 300 -6.57 -3.71 4.84
N ASP A 301 -6.89 -5.01 4.86
CA ASP A 301 -7.17 -5.79 3.66
C ASP A 301 -8.67 -5.81 3.39
N GLU A 302 -9.11 -4.98 2.44
CA GLU A 302 -10.50 -4.87 2.04
C GLU A 302 -11.47 -4.67 3.21
N PRO A 303 -11.23 -3.65 4.07
CA PRO A 303 -11.99 -3.50 5.30
C PRO A 303 -13.47 -3.29 5.01
N THR A 304 -13.86 -2.55 3.99
CA THR A 304 -15.28 -2.22 3.78
C THR A 304 -16.01 -3.17 2.83
N THR A 305 -15.40 -4.29 2.43
CA THR A 305 -16.03 -5.25 1.52
C THR A 305 -17.28 -5.85 2.16
N ALA A 306 -18.33 -6.04 1.35
CA ALA A 306 -19.63 -6.60 1.75
C ALA A 306 -20.43 -5.77 2.80
N LEU A 307 -20.10 -4.48 2.97
CA LEU A 307 -20.94 -3.53 3.70
C LEU A 307 -21.85 -2.75 2.75
N ASP A 308 -22.98 -2.27 3.26
CA ASP A 308 -23.79 -1.29 2.55
C ASP A 308 -23.06 0.07 2.47
N PRO A 309 -23.33 0.90 1.44
CA PRO A 309 -22.63 2.17 1.23
C PRO A 309 -22.69 3.13 2.43
N THR A 310 -23.76 3.11 3.23
CA THR A 310 -23.91 4.01 4.38
C THR A 310 -23.00 3.59 5.53
N VAL A 311 -22.98 2.29 5.85
CA VAL A 311 -22.07 1.74 6.87
C VAL A 311 -20.62 1.84 6.42
N GLN A 312 -20.35 1.64 5.14
CA GLN A 312 -19.03 1.81 4.55
C GLN A 312 -18.50 3.24 4.77
N ALA A 313 -19.28 4.28 4.43
CA ALA A 313 -18.88 5.67 4.66
C ALA A 313 -18.56 5.94 6.14
N LEU A 314 -19.42 5.46 7.05
CA LEU A 314 -19.20 5.58 8.49
C LEU A 314 -17.89 4.90 8.95
N VAL A 315 -17.56 3.73 8.38
CA VAL A 315 -16.32 3.02 8.70
C VAL A 315 -15.10 3.79 8.20
N LEU A 316 -15.16 4.35 7.00
CA LEU A 316 -14.07 5.16 6.43
C LEU A 316 -13.81 6.42 7.27
N ASP A 317 -14.87 7.09 7.74
CA ASP A 317 -14.75 8.25 8.64
C ASP A 317 -14.06 7.88 9.96
N ILE A 318 -14.42 6.73 10.55
CA ILE A 318 -13.78 6.22 11.77
C ILE A 318 -12.30 5.93 11.51
N ILE A 319 -11.97 5.31 10.37
CA ILE A 319 -10.58 4.99 10.02
C ILE A 319 -9.75 6.29 9.93
N ARG A 320 -10.27 7.31 9.25
CA ARG A 320 -9.62 8.63 9.15
C ARG A 320 -9.46 9.29 10.53
N GLU A 321 -10.52 9.35 11.34
CA GLU A 321 -10.46 9.97 12.68
C GLU A 321 -9.43 9.27 13.58
N LEU A 322 -9.38 7.93 13.55
CA LEU A 322 -8.41 7.15 14.32
C LEU A 322 -6.98 7.34 13.79
N GLN A 323 -6.83 7.40 12.47
CA GLN A 323 -5.55 7.63 11.81
C GLN A 323 -4.94 8.97 12.22
N GLU A 324 -5.72 10.05 12.13
CA GLU A 324 -5.30 11.41 12.50
C GLU A 324 -5.02 11.51 14.01
N THR A 325 -5.91 10.97 14.84
CA THR A 325 -5.81 11.05 16.31
C THR A 325 -4.55 10.34 16.84
N PHE A 326 -4.19 9.19 16.25
CA PHE A 326 -3.10 8.35 16.74
C PHE A 326 -1.84 8.40 15.85
N ASN A 327 -1.86 9.24 14.81
CA ASN A 327 -0.79 9.37 13.82
C ASN A 327 -0.34 8.02 13.22
N ILE A 328 -1.31 7.17 12.87
CA ILE A 328 -1.06 5.80 12.40
C ILE A 328 -0.69 5.82 10.92
N ALA A 329 0.31 5.02 10.52
CA ALA A 329 0.57 4.72 9.11
C ALA A 329 -0.40 3.63 8.64
N ILE A 330 -1.21 3.89 7.61
CA ILE A 330 -2.19 2.92 7.12
C ILE A 330 -1.82 2.43 5.73
N ALA A 331 -1.70 1.11 5.59
CA ALA A 331 -1.72 0.44 4.30
C ALA A 331 -3.17 0.02 4.02
N PHE A 332 -3.85 0.70 3.10
CA PHE A 332 -5.26 0.47 2.79
C PHE A 332 -5.40 -0.29 1.47
N ILE A 333 -5.73 -1.57 1.54
CA ILE A 333 -5.87 -2.42 0.36
C ILE A 333 -7.34 -2.46 -0.03
N THR A 334 -7.63 -2.16 -1.30
CA THR A 334 -8.97 -2.25 -1.87
C THR A 334 -8.88 -2.44 -3.38
N HIS A 335 -9.98 -2.82 -4.02
CA HIS A 335 -10.12 -2.82 -5.48
C HIS A 335 -11.00 -1.67 -5.98
N ASP A 336 -11.55 -0.85 -5.09
CA ASP A 336 -12.48 0.24 -5.42
C ASP A 336 -11.78 1.61 -5.33
N LEU A 337 -11.66 2.27 -6.48
CA LEU A 337 -11.04 3.59 -6.62
C LEU A 337 -11.89 4.72 -6.01
N GLY A 338 -13.22 4.57 -5.94
CA GLY A 338 -14.11 5.55 -5.31
C GLY A 338 -13.87 5.64 -3.80
N ILE A 339 -13.70 4.50 -3.14
CA ILE A 339 -13.28 4.45 -1.73
C ILE A 339 -11.95 5.16 -1.55
N VAL A 340 -10.98 4.86 -2.41
CA VAL A 340 -9.64 5.44 -2.29
C VAL A 340 -9.66 6.95 -2.44
N ALA A 341 -10.41 7.47 -3.42
CA ALA A 341 -10.56 8.91 -3.62
C ALA A 341 -11.13 9.62 -2.37
N SER A 342 -11.91 8.90 -1.57
CA SER A 342 -12.52 9.41 -0.34
C SER A 342 -11.58 9.40 0.87
N ILE A 343 -10.61 8.48 0.95
CA ILE A 343 -9.86 8.20 2.19
C ILE A 343 -8.33 8.39 2.08
N ALA A 344 -7.70 8.07 0.95
CA ALA A 344 -6.25 7.93 0.87
C ALA A 344 -5.53 9.23 0.47
N GLU A 345 -4.30 9.42 0.98
CA GLU A 345 -3.41 10.49 0.51
C GLU A 345 -2.49 10.03 -0.62
N PHE A 346 -2.10 8.74 -0.64
CA PHE A 346 -1.25 8.16 -1.67
C PHE A 346 -1.89 6.93 -2.28
N ILE A 347 -1.64 6.70 -3.56
CA ILE A 347 -2.13 5.53 -4.30
C ILE A 347 -0.95 4.75 -4.88
N ASN A 348 -1.03 3.43 -4.81
CA ASN A 348 -0.12 2.50 -5.48
C ASN A 348 -0.96 1.53 -6.31
N ILE A 349 -0.92 1.67 -7.63
CA ILE A 349 -1.59 0.78 -8.57
C ILE A 349 -0.70 -0.45 -8.79
N MET A 350 -1.26 -1.61 -8.48
CA MET A 350 -0.61 -2.91 -8.52
C MET A 350 -1.20 -3.78 -9.62
N TYR A 351 -0.34 -4.30 -10.49
CA TYR A 351 -0.71 -5.24 -11.55
C TYR A 351 0.32 -6.37 -11.63
N ALA A 352 -0.15 -7.63 -11.73
CA ALA A 352 0.68 -8.81 -11.93
C ALA A 352 1.94 -8.87 -11.03
N GLY A 353 1.80 -8.59 -9.73
CA GLY A 353 2.90 -8.64 -8.77
C GLY A 353 3.79 -7.40 -8.70
N GLN A 354 3.44 -6.30 -9.41
CA GLN A 354 4.26 -5.09 -9.50
C GLN A 354 3.47 -3.83 -9.17
N ILE A 355 4.15 -2.81 -8.67
CA ILE A 355 3.61 -1.45 -8.68
C ILE A 355 3.93 -0.82 -10.02
N ILE A 356 2.89 -0.47 -10.76
CA ILE A 356 2.99 0.08 -12.12
C ILE A 356 2.77 1.59 -12.14
N GLU A 357 2.10 2.15 -11.14
CA GLU A 357 1.90 3.59 -11.01
C GLU A 357 1.71 3.94 -9.53
N SER A 358 2.33 5.02 -9.08
CA SER A 358 2.21 5.48 -7.70
C SER A 358 2.39 6.98 -7.61
N GLY A 359 1.71 7.61 -6.64
CA GLY A 359 1.77 9.04 -6.42
C GLY A 359 0.79 9.50 -5.35
N THR A 360 0.60 10.81 -5.25
CA THR A 360 -0.52 11.33 -4.46
C THR A 360 -1.84 10.88 -5.07
N CYS A 361 -2.88 10.81 -4.25
CA CYS A 361 -4.22 10.40 -4.68
C CYS A 361 -4.71 11.24 -5.87
N GLU A 362 -4.54 12.56 -5.79
CA GLU A 362 -4.98 13.47 -6.83
C GLU A 362 -4.16 13.37 -8.12
N GLU A 363 -2.84 13.16 -8.05
CA GLU A 363 -2.01 12.94 -9.24
C GLU A 363 -2.43 11.67 -9.99
N VAL A 364 -2.56 10.55 -9.29
CA VAL A 364 -2.89 9.27 -9.93
C VAL A 364 -4.32 9.24 -10.46
N LEU A 365 -5.29 9.86 -9.76
CA LEU A 365 -6.68 9.89 -10.22
C LEU A 365 -6.95 10.92 -11.32
N MET A 366 -6.26 12.06 -11.31
CA MET A 366 -6.53 13.16 -12.26
C MET A 366 -5.52 13.25 -13.40
N HIS A 367 -4.30 12.76 -13.21
CA HIS A 367 -3.25 12.72 -14.22
C HIS A 367 -2.69 11.31 -14.46
N PRO A 368 -3.52 10.25 -14.49
CA PRO A 368 -3.03 8.87 -14.64
C PRO A 368 -2.24 8.74 -15.94
N GLN A 369 -1.12 8.01 -15.90
CA GLN A 369 -0.24 7.81 -17.06
C GLN A 369 -0.22 6.36 -17.55
N HIS A 370 -0.48 5.37 -16.70
CA HIS A 370 -0.45 3.98 -17.14
C HIS A 370 -1.76 3.59 -17.84
N PRO A 371 -1.74 2.93 -19.02
CA PRO A 371 -2.96 2.48 -19.70
C PRO A 371 -3.86 1.56 -18.86
N TYR A 372 -3.28 0.73 -17.99
CA TYR A 372 -4.05 -0.03 -16.99
C TYR A 372 -4.83 0.88 -16.03
N THR A 373 -4.20 1.93 -15.49
CA THR A 373 -4.86 2.92 -14.62
C THR A 373 -5.96 3.65 -15.38
N TRP A 374 -5.75 3.97 -16.67
CA TRP A 374 -6.82 4.50 -17.53
C TRP A 374 -7.99 3.54 -17.64
N GLY A 375 -7.71 2.26 -17.82
CA GLY A 375 -8.70 1.19 -17.83
C GLY A 375 -9.51 1.16 -16.53
N LEU A 376 -8.83 1.13 -15.38
CA LEU A 376 -9.49 1.10 -14.07
C LEU A 376 -10.42 2.30 -13.86
N ILE A 377 -9.95 3.51 -14.21
CA ILE A 377 -10.75 4.73 -14.09
C ILE A 377 -11.93 4.72 -15.07
N SER A 378 -11.71 4.29 -16.31
CA SER A 378 -12.76 4.22 -17.34
C SER A 378 -13.81 3.14 -17.04
N SER A 379 -13.47 2.16 -16.21
CA SER A 379 -14.37 1.11 -15.75
C SER A 379 -15.17 1.48 -14.50
N MET A 380 -14.92 2.65 -13.89
CA MET A 380 -15.74 3.11 -12.76
C MET A 380 -17.16 3.45 -13.24
N PRO A 381 -18.20 3.03 -12.49
CA PRO A 381 -19.56 3.37 -12.83
C PRO A 381 -19.81 4.88 -12.66
N ASP A 382 -20.28 5.52 -13.74
CA ASP A 382 -20.87 6.85 -13.66
C ASP A 382 -22.38 6.68 -13.53
N TYR A 383 -22.91 6.83 -12.32
CA TYR A 383 -24.34 6.67 -12.06
C TYR A 383 -25.21 7.73 -12.75
N ASN A 384 -24.62 8.76 -13.35
CA ASN A 384 -25.34 9.79 -14.10
C ASN A 384 -25.39 9.51 -15.61
N ASN A 385 -24.74 8.44 -16.08
CA ASN A 385 -24.67 8.13 -17.51
C ASN A 385 -25.06 6.67 -17.76
N ASP A 386 -26.07 6.45 -18.60
CA ASP A 386 -26.56 5.13 -19.02
C ASP A 386 -25.65 4.45 -20.06
N GLU A 387 -24.45 4.97 -20.29
CA GLU A 387 -23.46 4.38 -21.19
C GLU A 387 -22.96 3.03 -20.66
N ARG A 388 -22.69 2.12 -21.60
CA ARG A 388 -22.11 0.81 -21.27
C ARG A 388 -20.73 1.00 -20.64
N LEU A 389 -20.54 0.43 -19.45
CA LEU A 389 -19.25 0.46 -18.76
C LEU A 389 -18.13 -0.08 -19.65
N ASN A 390 -17.03 0.67 -19.73
CA ASN A 390 -15.83 0.19 -20.38
C ASN A 390 -15.20 -0.91 -19.52
N VAL A 391 -14.77 -2.00 -20.15
CA VAL A 391 -14.14 -3.12 -19.44
C VAL A 391 -12.73 -3.30 -19.99
N ILE A 392 -11.76 -3.52 -19.10
CA ILE A 392 -10.40 -3.88 -19.50
C ILE A 392 -10.45 -5.27 -20.15
N LYS A 393 -10.11 -5.35 -21.44
CA LYS A 393 -10.18 -6.59 -22.21
C LYS A 393 -9.22 -7.66 -21.66
N GLY A 394 -9.55 -8.93 -21.93
CA GLY A 394 -8.74 -10.07 -21.53
C GLY A 394 -8.80 -10.39 -20.03
N ALA A 395 -7.97 -11.33 -19.59
CA ALA A 395 -7.88 -11.76 -18.20
C ALA A 395 -6.49 -11.43 -17.61
N VAL A 396 -6.43 -11.23 -16.30
CA VAL A 396 -5.16 -11.16 -15.58
C VAL A 396 -4.36 -12.44 -15.83
N PRO A 397 -3.06 -12.37 -16.13
CA PRO A 397 -2.22 -13.56 -16.31
C PRO A 397 -2.34 -14.50 -15.10
N SER A 398 -2.73 -15.75 -15.35
CA SER A 398 -2.89 -16.77 -14.31
C SER A 398 -1.56 -17.29 -13.76
N SER A 399 -0.50 -17.24 -14.58
CA SER A 399 0.87 -17.57 -14.22
C SER A 399 1.78 -16.40 -14.52
N LEU A 400 2.56 -15.98 -13.51
CA LEU A 400 3.56 -14.92 -13.69
C LEU A 400 4.92 -15.47 -14.15
N ASN A 401 5.09 -16.79 -14.17
CA ASN A 401 6.37 -17.45 -14.49
C ASN A 401 6.78 -17.27 -15.96
N GLU A 402 5.80 -17.12 -16.85
CA GLU A 402 6.01 -17.13 -18.32
C GLU A 402 5.94 -15.72 -18.93
N ILE A 403 5.68 -14.69 -18.10
CA ILE A 403 5.56 -13.32 -18.58
C ILE A 403 6.93 -12.85 -19.06
N LYS A 404 6.98 -12.44 -20.34
CA LYS A 404 8.08 -11.67 -20.93
C LYS A 404 7.63 -10.22 -21.09
N GLY A 405 8.55 -9.30 -20.86
CA GLY A 405 8.28 -7.87 -20.89
C GLY A 405 7.27 -7.37 -19.86
N ASP A 406 6.45 -6.41 -20.26
CA ASP A 406 5.35 -5.84 -19.48
C ASP A 406 4.16 -6.81 -19.44
N ALA A 407 3.76 -7.20 -18.24
CA ALA A 407 2.63 -8.09 -17.99
C ALA A 407 1.30 -7.59 -18.55
N PHE A 408 1.13 -6.27 -18.71
CA PHE A 408 -0.09 -5.66 -19.22
C PHE A 408 -0.09 -5.49 -20.74
N ALA A 409 1.06 -5.66 -21.43
CA ALA A 409 1.19 -5.41 -22.86
C ALA A 409 0.12 -6.13 -23.70
N ILE A 410 -0.21 -7.38 -23.39
CA ILE A 410 -1.21 -8.19 -24.13
C ILE A 410 -2.64 -7.64 -24.01
N ARG A 411 -2.94 -6.89 -22.93
CA ARG A 411 -4.25 -6.26 -22.66
C ARG A 411 -4.25 -4.77 -22.96
N ASN A 412 -3.10 -4.19 -23.30
CA ASN A 412 -2.92 -2.77 -23.51
C ASN A 412 -3.16 -2.41 -24.97
N ASP A 413 -4.25 -1.69 -25.25
CA ASP A 413 -4.57 -1.16 -26.59
C ASP A 413 -3.49 -0.17 -27.10
N TYR A 414 -2.59 0.31 -26.22
CA TYR A 414 -1.48 1.21 -26.50
C TYR A 414 -0.09 0.55 -26.36
N ALA A 415 -0.01 -0.79 -26.34
CA ALA A 415 1.28 -1.47 -26.19
C ALA A 415 2.25 -1.15 -27.34
N LEU A 416 3.51 -0.88 -27.01
CA LEU A 416 4.58 -0.80 -27.99
C LEU A 416 5.16 -2.20 -28.22
N GLY A 417 5.75 -2.44 -29.40
CA GLY A 417 6.36 -3.73 -29.72
C GLY A 417 7.41 -4.18 -28.67
N LYS A 418 8.19 -3.23 -28.15
CA LYS A 418 9.16 -3.50 -27.08
C LYS A 418 8.54 -3.98 -25.77
N ASP A 419 7.30 -3.59 -25.46
CA ASP A 419 6.64 -3.95 -24.19
C ASP A 419 6.31 -5.45 -24.11
N LEU A 420 6.28 -6.16 -25.25
CA LEU A 420 6.08 -7.61 -25.30
C LEU A 420 7.35 -8.41 -24.97
N GLU A 421 8.52 -7.76 -25.04
CA GLU A 421 9.82 -8.41 -24.90
C GLU A 421 10.55 -7.92 -23.65
N GLU A 422 10.47 -6.62 -23.39
CA GLU A 422 11.19 -5.91 -22.33
C GLU A 422 10.23 -5.25 -21.36
N GLU A 423 10.62 -5.26 -20.10
CA GLU A 423 9.86 -4.63 -19.04
C GLU A 423 10.20 -3.15 -18.98
N SER A 424 9.18 -2.29 -18.87
CA SER A 424 9.40 -0.84 -18.88
C SER A 424 10.16 -0.35 -17.64
N ASP A 425 10.95 0.70 -17.83
CA ASP A 425 11.57 1.45 -16.74
C ASP A 425 10.54 2.31 -15.99
N PHE A 426 10.92 2.84 -14.84
CA PHE A 426 10.09 3.82 -14.13
C PHE A 426 10.35 5.24 -14.65
N TYR A 427 9.30 6.00 -14.86
CA TYR A 427 9.32 7.39 -15.27
C TYR A 427 8.68 8.23 -14.17
N TYR A 428 9.42 9.20 -13.65
CA TYR A 428 8.94 10.14 -12.64
C TYR A 428 8.46 11.40 -13.34
N ILE A 429 7.18 11.71 -13.12
CA ILE A 429 6.48 12.88 -13.69
C ILE A 429 6.55 14.05 -12.72
N SER A 430 6.54 13.75 -11.41
CA SER A 430 6.73 14.69 -10.32
C SER A 430 7.56 14.01 -9.20
N PRO A 431 7.93 14.73 -8.13
CA PRO A 431 8.57 14.14 -6.95
C PRO A 431 7.80 12.99 -6.31
N THR A 432 6.47 12.96 -6.49
CA THR A 432 5.60 11.94 -5.90
C THR A 432 5.06 10.97 -6.93
N HIS A 433 4.80 11.40 -8.17
CA HIS A 433 4.17 10.58 -9.21
C HIS A 433 5.19 9.90 -10.11
N TYR A 434 5.21 8.56 -10.06
CA TYR A 434 5.99 7.72 -10.96
C TYR A 434 5.18 6.59 -11.56
N VAL A 435 5.55 6.18 -12.77
CA VAL A 435 4.83 5.18 -13.57
C VAL A 435 5.79 4.30 -14.35
N LYS A 436 5.41 3.04 -14.54
CA LYS A 436 6.13 2.05 -15.33
C LYS A 436 5.49 1.94 -16.71
N SER A 437 5.75 2.90 -17.60
CA SER A 437 5.13 2.91 -18.93
C SER A 437 6.07 3.43 -20.00
N SER A 438 6.27 2.62 -21.03
CA SER A 438 7.11 2.94 -22.17
C SER A 438 6.58 4.07 -23.04
N LEU A 439 5.31 4.46 -22.87
CA LEU A 439 4.69 5.57 -23.56
C LEU A 439 5.32 6.92 -23.19
N LEU A 440 5.96 7.02 -22.02
CA LEU A 440 6.67 8.23 -21.58
C LEU A 440 8.13 8.29 -22.06
N ASP A 441 8.58 7.28 -22.81
CA ASP A 441 9.90 7.34 -23.44
C ASP A 441 9.92 8.46 -24.52
N LYS A 442 11.02 9.21 -24.60
CA LYS A 442 11.17 10.30 -25.59
C LYS A 442 11.03 9.82 -27.03
N ASN A 443 11.28 8.54 -27.30
CA ASN A 443 11.17 7.93 -28.63
C ASN A 443 9.83 7.22 -28.87
N ALA A 444 8.90 7.26 -27.90
CA ALA A 444 7.59 6.65 -28.07
C ALA A 444 6.78 7.39 -29.16
N PRO A 445 5.98 6.67 -29.95
CA PRO A 445 5.08 7.32 -30.90
C PRO A 445 4.05 8.18 -30.15
N HIS A 446 3.59 9.25 -30.80
CA HIS A 446 2.49 10.04 -30.27
C HIS A 446 1.24 9.18 -30.13
N TYR A 447 0.58 9.30 -28.98
CA TYR A 447 -0.66 8.60 -28.67
C TYR A 447 -1.72 9.59 -28.19
N LEU A 448 -2.98 9.19 -28.28
CA LEU A 448 -4.11 9.92 -27.74
C LEU A 448 -4.81 9.04 -26.69
N PRO A 449 -4.80 9.42 -25.41
CA PRO A 449 -5.47 8.64 -24.38
C PRO A 449 -7.00 8.76 -24.54
N PRO A 450 -7.80 7.91 -23.87
CA PRO A 450 -9.25 7.97 -23.93
C PRO A 450 -9.80 9.35 -23.54
N LYS A 451 -10.94 9.76 -24.10
CA LYS A 451 -11.52 11.10 -23.88
C LYS A 451 -11.74 11.44 -22.40
N ILE A 452 -12.15 10.45 -21.60
CA ILE A 452 -12.30 10.61 -20.16
C ILE A 452 -10.98 10.99 -19.48
N ILE A 453 -9.87 10.38 -19.90
CA ILE A 453 -8.52 10.65 -19.39
C ILE A 453 -8.04 12.04 -19.84
N GLN A 454 -8.27 12.42 -21.10
CA GLN A 454 -7.94 13.76 -21.58
C GLN A 454 -8.65 14.86 -20.76
N ASN A 455 -9.93 14.64 -20.42
CA ASN A 455 -10.69 15.56 -19.58
C ASN A 455 -10.13 15.65 -18.15
N LEU A 456 -9.70 14.53 -17.58
CA LEU A 456 -9.05 14.50 -16.27
C LEU A 456 -7.74 15.27 -16.29
N TRP A 457 -6.89 15.04 -17.30
CA TRP A 457 -5.63 15.77 -17.46
C TRP A 457 -5.85 17.28 -17.57
N LYS A 458 -6.83 17.71 -18.36
CA LYS A 458 -7.18 19.13 -18.46
C LYS A 458 -7.58 19.72 -17.10
N ARG A 459 -8.40 19.00 -16.33
CA ARG A 459 -8.79 19.40 -14.98
C ARG A 459 -7.60 19.42 -14.02
N TYR A 460 -6.69 18.46 -14.12
CA TYR A 460 -5.46 18.42 -13.33
C TYR A 460 -4.62 19.68 -13.53
N PHE A 461 -4.28 20.01 -14.78
CA PHE A 461 -3.47 21.19 -15.08
C PHE A 461 -4.15 22.50 -14.68
N ASN A 462 -5.46 22.63 -14.90
CA ASN A 462 -6.21 23.81 -14.44
C ASN A 462 -6.09 23.99 -12.91
N ARG A 463 -6.21 22.90 -12.14
CA ARG A 463 -6.07 22.94 -10.67
C ARG A 463 -4.63 23.21 -10.24
N LEU A 464 -3.65 22.65 -10.95
CA LEU A 464 -2.24 22.87 -10.67
C LEU A 464 -1.88 24.36 -10.85
N HIS A 465 -2.31 24.98 -11.95
CA HIS A 465 -2.18 26.42 -12.20
C HIS A 465 -2.89 27.30 -11.17
N TYR A 466 -4.01 26.84 -10.61
CA TYR A 466 -4.73 27.57 -9.58
C TYR A 466 -4.00 27.54 -8.23
N LEU A 467 -3.35 26.41 -7.89
CA LEU A 467 -2.74 26.17 -6.59
C LEU A 467 -1.29 26.64 -6.47
N HIS A 468 -0.57 26.68 -7.60
CA HIS A 468 0.85 27.01 -7.65
C HIS A 468 1.11 28.12 -8.66
N GLU A 469 2.00 29.05 -8.30
CA GLU A 469 2.44 30.14 -9.18
C GLU A 469 3.16 29.60 -10.42
N ASP A 470 3.98 28.56 -10.23
CA ASP A 470 4.60 27.78 -11.28
C ASP A 470 4.13 26.33 -11.20
N ILE A 471 3.81 25.75 -12.35
CA ILE A 471 3.42 24.34 -12.46
C ILE A 471 4.64 23.41 -12.41
N PHE A 472 5.84 23.96 -12.61
CA PHE A 472 7.08 23.20 -12.60
C PHE A 472 7.75 23.23 -11.23
N VAL A 473 8.43 22.13 -10.91
CA VAL A 473 9.34 22.07 -9.77
C VAL A 473 10.47 23.10 -9.98
N ASN A 474 10.87 23.76 -8.90
CA ASN A 474 12.01 24.68 -8.89
C ASN A 474 13.24 24.02 -9.52
N GLN A 475 13.98 24.80 -10.31
CA GLN A 475 15.12 24.28 -11.06
C GLN A 475 16.18 23.61 -10.16
N SER A 476 16.43 24.13 -8.95
CA SER A 476 17.36 23.54 -7.98
C SER A 476 16.93 22.16 -7.50
N ASP A 477 15.64 22.00 -7.19
CA ASP A 477 15.09 20.74 -6.69
C ASP A 477 15.05 19.69 -7.81
N TYR A 478 14.68 20.12 -9.02
CA TYR A 478 14.72 19.27 -10.21
C TYR A 478 16.13 18.75 -10.50
N GLN A 479 17.16 19.60 -10.47
CA GLN A 479 18.55 19.17 -10.71
C GLN A 479 19.05 18.21 -9.63
N ASN A 480 18.70 18.45 -8.36
CA ASN A 480 19.06 17.54 -7.26
C ASN A 480 18.47 16.13 -7.44
N ASP A 481 17.20 16.05 -7.82
CA ASP A 481 16.55 14.75 -8.05
C ASP A 481 17.04 14.06 -9.33
N LEU A 482 17.37 14.84 -10.37
CA LEU A 482 18.02 14.34 -11.57
C LEU A 482 19.41 13.75 -11.27
N GLU A 483 20.24 14.43 -10.48
CA GLU A 483 21.55 13.94 -10.05
C GLU A 483 21.46 12.65 -9.23
N LYS A 484 20.54 12.58 -8.26
CA LYS A 484 20.27 11.35 -7.51
C LYS A 484 19.89 10.21 -8.44
N MET A 485 19.05 10.48 -9.45
CA MET A 485 18.63 9.47 -10.41
C MET A 485 19.78 9.02 -11.32
N HIS A 486 20.62 9.94 -11.79
CA HIS A 486 21.80 9.60 -12.58
C HIS A 486 22.74 8.68 -11.82
N LYS A 487 22.98 8.97 -10.52
CA LYS A 487 23.79 8.10 -9.67
C LYS A 487 23.17 6.70 -9.54
N TYR A 488 21.87 6.62 -9.29
CA TYR A 488 21.15 5.35 -9.22
C TYR A 488 21.24 4.56 -10.53
N ASN A 489 21.00 5.21 -11.67
CA ASN A 489 21.06 4.57 -12.98
C ASN A 489 22.47 4.07 -13.30
N LEU A 490 23.52 4.83 -12.93
CA LEU A 490 24.90 4.39 -13.08
C LEU A 490 25.20 3.12 -12.27
N GLU A 491 24.70 3.03 -11.03
CA GLU A 491 24.81 1.83 -10.20
C GLU A 491 24.12 0.63 -10.85
N VAL A 492 22.92 0.82 -11.42
CA VAL A 492 22.19 -0.24 -12.13
C VAL A 492 22.90 -0.67 -13.41
N THR A 493 23.40 0.26 -14.22
CA THR A 493 24.17 -0.07 -15.44
C THR A 493 25.43 -0.86 -15.10
N ASN A 494 26.13 -0.51 -14.03
CA ASN A 494 27.30 -1.25 -13.56
C ASN A 494 26.93 -2.68 -13.13
N LEU A 495 25.79 -2.86 -12.46
CA LEU A 495 25.28 -4.20 -12.11
C LEU A 495 25.02 -5.03 -13.37
N ILE A 496 24.30 -4.47 -14.35
CA ILE A 496 23.99 -5.14 -15.62
C ILE A 496 25.27 -5.54 -16.35
N ASN A 497 26.23 -4.62 -16.50
CA ASN A 497 27.51 -4.90 -17.17
C ASN A 497 28.32 -5.99 -16.46
N SER A 498 28.31 -6.00 -15.12
CA SER A 498 28.99 -7.03 -14.34
C SER A 498 28.32 -8.41 -14.51
N GLU A 499 27.01 -8.46 -14.72
CA GLU A 499 26.29 -9.72 -14.95
C GLU A 499 26.55 -10.29 -16.34
N VAL A 500 26.69 -9.44 -17.36
CA VAL A 500 27.06 -9.84 -18.73
C VAL A 500 28.47 -10.42 -18.75
N GLN A 501 29.42 -9.80 -18.05
CA GLN A 501 30.81 -10.30 -17.97
C GLN A 501 30.92 -11.65 -17.24
N ASN A 502 30.14 -11.87 -16.17
CA ASN A 502 30.15 -13.13 -15.42
C ASN A 502 29.29 -14.25 -16.05
N GLY A 503 28.62 -13.98 -17.19
CA GLY A 503 27.80 -14.96 -17.92
C GLY A 503 28.47 -15.51 -19.18
N GLN A 504 29.71 -15.11 -19.48
CA GLN A 504 30.51 -15.59 -20.61
C GLN A 504 31.56 -16.66 -20.23
N ASP A 505 31.62 -17.07 -18.95
CA ASP A 505 32.38 -18.22 -18.44
C ASP A 505 31.43 -19.36 -18.05
#